data_AF-A0A2K4ZGY4-F1
#
_entry.id   AF-A0A2K4ZGY4-F1
#
_cell.length_a   1.000
_cell.length_b   1.000
_cell.length_c   1.000
_cell.angle_alpha   90.00
_cell.angle_beta   90.00
_cell.angle_gamma   90.00
#
_symmetry.space_group_name_H-M   'P 1'
#
loop_
_entity.id
_entity.type
_entity.pdbx_description
1 polymer ?
#
loop_
_entity_poly.entity_id
_entity_poly.type
_entity_poly.pdbx_seq_one_letter_code
_entity_poly.pdbx_strand_id
1 'polypeptide(L)'
;MLPDYMRPIPGDGTGNDMRWDSLTLEVELYLRTGNYRLLRDTRVRQGRFVELEGSLRIAVAYYCMAFYSDLNGFDSIERLLYYQQGNFRSWRTTASVDAGIVNKIFDLCCRCGISEKELLTICRKAFIPGIYQCHLFTTKECRELLLMSRDRRIGEINSRISQAETRFLSQFACQRQAAI
;
A
#
# COMPACT_ATOMS: atom_id res chain seq x y z
N MET A 1 5.01 -15.83 2.08
CA MET A 1 3.93 -16.70 1.58
C MET A 1 2.65 -16.38 2.34
N LEU A 2 1.53 -16.18 1.65
CA LEU A 2 0.22 -16.01 2.30
C LEU A 2 -0.27 -17.36 2.84
N PRO A 3 -1.04 -17.38 3.96
CA PRO A 3 -1.66 -18.59 4.46
C PRO A 3 -2.53 -19.29 3.41
N ASP A 4 -2.58 -20.62 3.40
CA ASP A 4 -3.26 -21.39 2.34
C ASP A 4 -4.76 -21.12 2.22
N TYR A 5 -5.43 -20.71 3.29
CA TYR A 5 -6.84 -20.28 3.25
C TYR A 5 -7.06 -18.94 2.53
N MET A 6 -5.99 -18.25 2.13
CA MET A 6 -6.03 -17.03 1.34
C MET A 6 -5.72 -17.24 -0.15
N ARG A 7 -5.50 -18.50 -0.59
CA ARG A 7 -5.31 -18.82 -2.01
C ARG A 7 -6.66 -19.08 -2.68
N PRO A 8 -6.93 -18.49 -3.85
CA PRO A 8 -8.13 -18.82 -4.63
C PRO A 8 -8.05 -20.24 -5.22
N ILE A 9 -9.21 -20.74 -5.64
CA ILE A 9 -9.39 -22.11 -6.13
C ILE A 9 -8.77 -22.23 -7.54
N PRO A 10 -7.93 -23.24 -7.81
CA PRO A 10 -7.37 -23.45 -9.15
C PRO A 10 -8.46 -23.70 -10.19
N GLY A 11 -8.54 -22.84 -11.21
CA GLY A 11 -9.42 -23.04 -12.37
C GLY A 11 -10.76 -22.31 -12.36
N ASP A 12 -11.05 -21.47 -11.35
CA ASP A 12 -12.24 -20.62 -11.39
C ASP A 12 -12.01 -19.41 -12.30
N GLY A 13 -12.62 -19.49 -13.49
CA GLY A 13 -12.58 -18.47 -14.52
C GLY A 13 -13.89 -17.70 -14.54
N THR A 14 -14.19 -16.95 -13.47
CA THR A 14 -15.33 -16.01 -13.48
C THR A 14 -15.02 -14.79 -14.37
N GLY A 15 -15.08 -14.98 -15.70
CA GLY A 15 -15.26 -13.92 -16.69
C GLY A 15 -14.24 -12.77 -16.71
N ASN A 16 -13.04 -12.97 -16.17
CA ASN A 16 -11.94 -12.02 -16.25
C ASN A 16 -10.68 -12.75 -16.77
N ASP A 17 -9.99 -12.15 -17.73
CA ASP A 17 -8.69 -12.64 -18.24
C ASP A 17 -7.57 -12.63 -17.18
N MET A 18 -7.89 -12.34 -15.92
CA MET A 18 -6.95 -12.29 -14.80
C MET A 18 -6.72 -13.71 -14.26
N ARG A 19 -5.50 -14.21 -14.36
CA ARG A 19 -5.08 -15.46 -13.71
C ARG A 19 -4.36 -15.17 -12.40
N TRP A 20 -4.79 -15.82 -11.31
CA TRP A 20 -4.20 -15.63 -9.99
C TRP A 20 -2.69 -15.87 -9.95
N ASP A 21 -2.22 -16.92 -10.63
CA ASP A 21 -0.80 -17.26 -10.69
C ASP A 21 0.01 -16.16 -11.40
N SER A 22 -0.54 -15.57 -12.47
CA SER A 22 0.08 -14.44 -13.15
C SER A 22 0.18 -13.22 -12.23
N LEU A 23 -0.88 -12.89 -11.49
CA LEU A 23 -0.85 -11.78 -10.53
C LEU A 23 0.16 -12.03 -9.39
N THR A 24 0.32 -13.29 -8.97
CA THR A 24 1.30 -13.66 -7.94
C THR A 24 2.74 -13.49 -8.46
N LEU A 25 3.04 -13.97 -9.66
CA LEU A 25 4.34 -13.79 -10.31
C LEU A 25 4.67 -12.31 -10.54
N GLU A 26 3.69 -11.51 -10.95
CA GLU A 26 3.84 -10.06 -11.11
C GLU A 26 4.17 -9.37 -9.78
N VAL A 27 3.48 -9.71 -8.69
CA VAL A 27 3.79 -9.18 -7.35
C VAL A 27 5.23 -9.50 -6.94
N GLU A 28 5.66 -10.74 -7.13
CA GLU A 28 7.03 -11.16 -6.80
C GLU A 28 8.07 -10.42 -7.65
N LEU A 29 7.81 -10.30 -8.96
CA LEU A 29 8.64 -9.54 -9.87
C LEU A 29 8.77 -8.09 -9.42
N TYR A 30 7.65 -7.40 -9.18
CA TYR A 30 7.66 -5.97 -8.86
C TYR A 30 8.20 -5.66 -7.47
N LEU A 31 8.05 -6.57 -6.50
CA LEU A 31 8.76 -6.47 -5.22
C LEU A 31 10.27 -6.60 -5.43
N ARG A 32 10.71 -7.56 -6.26
CA ARG A 32 12.14 -7.80 -6.51
C ARG A 32 12.80 -6.67 -7.30
N THR A 33 12.12 -6.15 -8.32
CA THR A 33 12.62 -5.02 -9.12
C THR A 33 12.37 -3.67 -8.46
N GLY A 34 11.62 -3.64 -7.36
CA GLY A 34 11.24 -2.41 -6.67
C GLY A 34 10.38 -1.48 -7.51
N ASN A 35 9.50 -2.01 -8.37
CA ASN A 35 8.52 -1.21 -9.12
C ASN A 35 7.22 -1.11 -8.32
N TYR A 36 7.19 -0.19 -7.35
CA TYR A 36 6.10 -0.09 -6.38
C TYR A 36 4.79 0.37 -7.02
N ARG A 37 4.84 1.16 -8.10
CA ARG A 37 3.65 1.56 -8.86
C ARG A 37 2.95 0.36 -9.49
N LEU A 38 3.67 -0.48 -10.23
CA LEU A 38 3.09 -1.68 -10.82
C LEU A 38 2.70 -2.72 -9.76
N LEU A 39 3.45 -2.82 -8.67
CA LEU A 39 3.07 -3.64 -7.52
C LEU A 39 1.71 -3.21 -6.97
N ARG A 40 1.51 -1.91 -6.75
CA ARG A 40 0.25 -1.34 -6.28
C ARG A 40 -0.90 -1.68 -7.21
N ASP A 41 -0.74 -1.48 -8.52
CA ASP A 41 -1.78 -1.80 -9.51
C ASP A 41 -2.09 -3.30 -9.55
N THR A 42 -1.08 -4.14 -9.33
CA THR A 42 -1.25 -5.59 -9.21
C THR A 42 -2.02 -5.97 -7.93
N ARG A 43 -1.78 -5.28 -6.80
CA ARG A 43 -2.59 -5.48 -5.57
C ARG A 43 -4.05 -5.11 -5.77
N VAL A 44 -4.34 -4.04 -6.52
CA VAL A 44 -5.72 -3.68 -6.90
C VAL A 44 -6.35 -4.78 -7.75
N ARG A 45 -5.63 -5.32 -8.74
CA ARG A 45 -6.11 -6.46 -9.54
C ARG A 45 -6.33 -7.73 -8.73
N GLN A 46 -5.45 -8.04 -7.76
CA GLN A 46 -5.65 -9.14 -6.81
C GLN A 46 -6.92 -8.92 -5.97
N GLY A 47 -7.14 -7.71 -5.46
CA GLY A 47 -8.36 -7.37 -4.73
C GLY A 47 -9.61 -7.57 -5.58
N ARG A 48 -9.59 -7.14 -6.84
CA ARG A 48 -10.70 -7.32 -7.79
C ARG A 48 -10.95 -8.78 -8.14
N PHE A 49 -9.90 -9.56 -8.39
CA PHE A 49 -10.01 -11.00 -8.65
C PHE A 49 -10.76 -11.68 -7.51
N VAL A 50 -10.29 -11.47 -6.28
CA VAL A 50 -10.85 -12.12 -5.09
C VAL A 50 -12.25 -11.59 -4.73
N GLU A 51 -12.55 -10.33 -5.07
CA GLU A 51 -13.90 -9.76 -4.96
C GLU A 51 -14.90 -10.51 -5.85
N LEU A 52 -14.51 -10.86 -7.08
CA LEU A 52 -15.37 -11.55 -8.05
C LEU A 52 -15.59 -13.02 -7.71
N GLU A 53 -14.60 -13.64 -7.09
CA GLU A 53 -14.68 -14.98 -6.48
C GLU A 53 -15.55 -15.02 -5.20
N GLY A 54 -16.19 -13.89 -4.84
CA GLY A 54 -17.07 -13.78 -3.67
C GLY A 54 -16.35 -13.67 -2.32
N SER A 55 -15.01 -13.65 -2.31
CA SER A 55 -14.18 -13.64 -1.10
C SER A 55 -13.91 -12.22 -0.58
N LEU A 56 -14.99 -11.48 -0.27
CA LEU A 56 -14.94 -10.03 0.03
C LEU A 56 -13.97 -9.66 1.16
N ARG A 57 -13.89 -10.45 2.24
CA ARG A 57 -12.96 -10.18 3.37
C ARG A 57 -11.50 -10.25 2.95
N ILE A 58 -11.17 -11.14 2.02
CA ILE A 58 -9.81 -11.26 1.48
C ILE A 58 -9.55 -10.12 0.49
N ALA A 59 -10.56 -9.73 -0.31
CA ALA A 59 -10.46 -8.56 -1.17
C ALA A 59 -10.11 -7.28 -0.38
N VAL A 60 -10.74 -7.05 0.79
CA VAL A 60 -10.39 -5.94 1.70
C VAL A 60 -8.91 -5.94 2.05
N ALA A 61 -8.31 -7.10 2.33
CA ALA A 61 -6.89 -7.20 2.64
C ALA A 61 -5.99 -6.74 1.48
N TYR A 62 -6.34 -7.12 0.23
CA TYR A 62 -5.59 -6.68 -0.95
C TYR A 62 -5.73 -5.18 -1.23
N TYR A 63 -6.92 -4.62 -1.07
CA TYR A 63 -7.09 -3.17 -1.17
C TYR A 63 -6.36 -2.42 -0.05
N CYS A 64 -6.29 -2.97 1.16
CA CYS A 64 -5.41 -2.45 2.22
C CYS A 64 -3.93 -2.50 1.81
N MET A 65 -3.45 -3.59 1.18
CA MET A 65 -2.06 -3.64 0.68
C MET A 65 -1.81 -2.59 -0.41
N ALA A 66 -2.76 -2.37 -1.32
CA ALA A 66 -2.67 -1.33 -2.34
C ALA A 66 -2.61 0.07 -1.69
N PHE A 67 -3.49 0.36 -0.73
CA PHE A 67 -3.46 1.59 0.06
C PHE A 67 -2.12 1.79 0.79
N TYR A 68 -1.56 0.72 1.36
CA TYR A 68 -0.26 0.78 2.02
C TYR A 68 0.88 1.08 1.04
N SER A 69 0.77 0.59 -0.20
CA SER A 69 1.71 0.88 -1.29
C SER A 69 1.66 2.36 -1.69
N ASP A 70 0.46 2.93 -1.78
CA ASP A 70 0.25 4.35 -2.11
C ASP A 70 0.91 5.29 -1.07
N LEU A 71 1.11 4.82 0.16
CA LEU A 71 1.75 5.60 1.23
C LEU A 71 3.26 5.40 1.32
N ASN A 72 3.88 4.57 0.48
CA ASN A 72 5.30 4.26 0.60
C ASN A 72 6.22 5.49 0.43
N GLY A 73 5.82 6.42 -0.46
CA GLY A 73 6.53 7.67 -0.73
C GLY A 73 7.49 7.63 -1.92
N PHE A 74 7.68 6.46 -2.53
CA PHE A 74 8.38 6.28 -3.80
C PHE A 74 7.57 5.37 -4.73
N ASP A 75 7.61 5.67 -6.03
CA ASP A 75 7.00 4.83 -7.08
C ASP A 75 7.92 3.68 -7.52
N SER A 76 9.23 3.81 -7.26
CA SER A 76 10.27 2.88 -7.70
C SER A 76 11.55 2.95 -6.84
N ILE A 77 12.30 1.86 -6.82
CA ILE A 77 13.63 1.81 -6.18
C ILE A 77 14.65 2.68 -6.90
N GLU A 78 14.57 2.82 -8.22
CA GLU A 78 15.49 3.67 -9.01
C GLU A 78 15.42 5.13 -8.56
N ARG A 79 14.21 5.65 -8.32
CA ARG A 79 14.05 7.00 -7.77
C ARG A 79 14.64 7.12 -6.37
N LEU A 80 14.43 6.13 -5.51
CA LEU A 80 15.04 6.11 -4.18
C LEU A 80 16.56 6.20 -4.27
N LEU A 81 17.18 5.34 -5.10
CA LEU A 81 18.63 5.32 -5.32
C LEU A 81 19.16 6.64 -5.88
N TYR A 82 18.44 7.24 -6.84
CA TYR A 82 18.78 8.56 -7.38
C TYR A 82 18.83 9.65 -6.30
N TYR A 83 17.86 9.66 -5.38
CA TYR A 83 17.83 10.66 -4.31
C TYR A 83 18.88 10.40 -3.22
N GLN A 84 19.18 9.13 -2.94
CA GLN A 84 20.26 8.73 -2.02
C GLN A 84 21.65 9.22 -2.44
N GLN A 85 21.86 9.49 -3.74
CA GLN A 85 23.10 10.11 -4.26
C GLN A 85 23.22 11.61 -3.93
N GLY A 86 22.43 12.13 -2.99
CA GLY A 86 22.51 13.52 -2.52
C GLY A 86 21.50 14.47 -3.14
N ASN A 87 20.52 13.96 -3.89
CA ASN A 87 19.53 14.75 -4.64
C ASN A 87 18.24 15.04 -3.86
N PHE A 88 18.15 14.67 -2.57
CA PHE A 88 16.93 14.83 -1.76
C PHE A 88 16.40 16.27 -1.64
N ARG A 89 17.19 17.29 -1.95
CA ARG A 89 16.73 18.71 -1.93
C ARG A 89 15.56 18.97 -2.88
N SER A 90 15.46 18.23 -3.98
CA SER A 90 14.36 18.34 -4.96
C SER A 90 13.39 17.16 -4.89
N TRP A 91 13.55 16.27 -3.91
CA TRP A 91 12.63 15.16 -3.73
C TRP A 91 11.25 15.67 -3.32
N ARG A 92 10.23 15.03 -3.88
CA ARG A 92 8.84 15.11 -3.43
C ARG A 92 8.31 13.71 -3.30
N THR A 93 7.51 13.48 -2.28
CA THR A 93 6.89 12.18 -2.08
C THR A 93 5.97 11.83 -3.26
N THR A 94 5.90 10.54 -3.59
CA THR A 94 4.81 10.00 -4.39
C THR A 94 3.66 9.50 -3.52
N ALA A 95 3.76 9.67 -2.19
CA ALA A 95 2.73 9.22 -1.28
C ALA A 95 1.42 9.95 -1.55
N SER A 96 0.34 9.19 -1.64
CA SER A 96 -0.99 9.74 -1.88
C SER A 96 -2.06 8.87 -1.22
N VAL A 97 -3.24 9.45 -1.06
CA VAL A 97 -4.43 8.72 -0.63
C VAL A 97 -5.37 8.65 -1.82
N ASP A 98 -5.46 7.48 -2.45
CA ASP A 98 -6.43 7.25 -3.52
C ASP A 98 -7.84 7.05 -2.93
N ALA A 99 -8.71 8.03 -3.16
CA ALA A 99 -10.10 8.01 -2.71
C ALA A 99 -10.88 6.81 -3.26
N GLY A 100 -10.56 6.32 -4.46
CA GLY A 100 -11.18 5.15 -5.06
C GLY A 100 -10.87 3.87 -4.28
N ILE A 101 -9.61 3.68 -3.87
CA ILE A 101 -9.21 2.55 -3.02
C ILE A 101 -9.86 2.65 -1.64
N VAL A 102 -9.82 3.84 -1.02
CA VAL A 102 -10.43 4.07 0.29
C VAL A 102 -11.93 3.76 0.25
N ASN A 103 -12.66 4.31 -0.72
CA ASN A 103 -14.08 4.05 -0.89
C ASN A 103 -14.35 2.56 -1.11
N LYS A 104 -13.52 1.87 -1.90
CA LYS A 104 -13.64 0.43 -2.13
C LYS A 104 -13.42 -0.40 -0.85
N ILE A 105 -12.43 -0.04 -0.02
CA ILE A 105 -12.21 -0.69 1.28
C ILE A 105 -13.46 -0.56 2.16
N PHE A 106 -13.98 0.65 2.32
CA PHE A 106 -15.13 0.89 3.20
C PHE A 106 -16.44 0.31 2.67
N ASP A 107 -16.67 0.35 1.35
CA ASP A 107 -17.81 -0.33 0.71
C ASP A 107 -17.80 -1.83 1.01
N LEU A 108 -16.65 -2.49 0.81
CA LEU A 108 -16.51 -3.91 1.09
C LEU A 108 -16.67 -4.22 2.57
N CYS A 109 -16.12 -3.40 3.47
CA CYS A 109 -16.32 -3.55 4.90
C CYS A 109 -17.82 -3.51 5.27
N CYS A 110 -18.58 -2.57 4.71
CA CYS A 110 -20.03 -2.49 4.90
C CYS A 110 -20.72 -3.75 4.38
N ARG A 111 -20.38 -4.22 3.17
CA ARG A 111 -21.00 -5.39 2.52
C ARG A 111 -20.76 -6.70 3.26
N CYS A 112 -19.63 -6.87 3.95
CA CYS A 112 -19.30 -8.10 4.68
C CYS A 112 -19.28 -7.94 6.21
N GLY A 113 -19.84 -6.83 6.72
CA GLY A 113 -20.02 -6.57 8.15
C GLY A 113 -18.71 -6.48 8.95
N ILE A 114 -17.62 -5.99 8.33
CA ILE A 114 -16.34 -5.78 9.01
C ILE A 114 -16.44 -4.52 9.88
N SER A 115 -16.26 -4.68 11.18
CA SER A 115 -16.12 -3.56 12.11
C SER A 115 -14.79 -2.82 11.93
N GLU A 116 -14.70 -1.57 12.41
CA GLU A 116 -13.45 -0.81 12.39
C GLU A 116 -12.30 -1.56 13.10
N LYS A 117 -12.60 -2.22 14.22
CA LYS A 117 -11.62 -3.02 14.97
C LYS A 117 -11.07 -4.19 14.16
N GLU A 118 -11.93 -4.85 13.40
CA GLU A 118 -11.53 -5.92 12.48
C GLU A 118 -10.74 -5.37 11.30
N LEU A 119 -11.14 -4.24 10.72
CA LEU A 119 -10.38 -3.56 9.65
C LEU A 119 -8.96 -3.21 10.11
N LEU A 120 -8.81 -2.67 11.33
CA LEU A 120 -7.48 -2.39 11.89
C LEU A 120 -6.65 -3.67 12.13
N THR A 121 -7.31 -4.80 12.38
CA THR A 121 -6.65 -6.11 12.49
C THR A 121 -6.21 -6.63 11.12
N ILE A 122 -7.03 -6.44 10.08
CA ILE A 122 -6.66 -6.74 8.69
C ILE A 122 -5.46 -5.88 8.28
N CYS A 123 -5.49 -4.57 8.58
CA CYS A 123 -4.39 -3.65 8.29
C CYS A 123 -3.08 -4.10 8.96
N ARG A 124 -3.11 -4.63 10.18
CA ARG A 124 -1.90 -5.17 10.84
C ARG A 124 -1.24 -6.30 10.07
N LYS A 125 -2.03 -7.13 9.38
CA LYS A 125 -1.52 -8.25 8.56
C LYS A 125 -1.14 -7.79 7.15
N ALA A 126 -1.87 -6.83 6.60
CA ALA A 126 -1.63 -6.29 5.26
C ALA A 126 -0.42 -5.33 5.21
N PHE A 127 -0.19 -4.56 6.27
CA PHE A 127 0.85 -3.54 6.33
C PHE A 127 2.13 -4.15 6.87
N ILE A 128 2.82 -4.92 6.01
CA ILE A 128 4.05 -5.63 6.36
C ILE A 128 5.21 -4.62 6.42
N PRO A 129 5.79 -4.35 7.60
CA PRO A 129 6.94 -3.44 7.70
C PRO A 129 8.14 -3.98 6.93
N GLY A 130 8.85 -3.12 6.21
CA GLY A 130 10.06 -3.51 5.47
C GLY A 130 9.78 -4.29 4.19
N ILE A 131 8.51 -4.40 3.78
CA ILE A 131 8.15 -4.91 2.45
C ILE A 131 8.65 -3.97 1.34
N TYR A 132 8.74 -2.67 1.65
CA TYR A 132 9.37 -1.67 0.79
C TYR A 132 10.70 -1.23 1.39
N GLN A 133 11.64 -0.91 0.52
CA GLN A 133 13.02 -0.55 0.86
C GLN A 133 13.10 0.76 1.63
N CYS A 134 12.07 1.59 1.54
CA CYS A 134 11.98 2.85 2.27
C CYS A 134 10.53 3.26 2.44
N HIS A 135 10.08 3.51 3.67
CA HIS A 135 8.72 3.90 4.00
C HIS A 135 8.67 5.31 4.57
N LEU A 136 7.76 6.15 4.06
CA LEU A 136 7.53 7.49 4.58
C LEU A 136 6.76 7.51 5.91
N PHE A 137 5.81 6.57 6.06
CA PHE A 137 4.94 6.46 7.22
C PHE A 137 5.17 5.16 7.98
N THR A 138 4.98 5.22 9.30
CA THR A 138 4.85 4.04 10.13
C THR A 138 3.52 3.32 9.85
N THR A 139 3.44 2.03 10.17
CA THR A 139 2.18 1.27 10.03
C THR A 139 1.04 1.85 10.89
N LYS A 140 1.37 2.52 11.99
CA LYS A 140 0.39 3.25 12.81
C LYS A 140 -0.18 4.44 12.06
N GLU A 141 0.67 5.29 11.49
CA GLU A 141 0.27 6.45 10.70
C GLU A 141 -0.56 6.04 9.46
N CYS A 142 -0.19 4.94 8.77
CA CYS A 142 -0.99 4.45 7.65
C CYS A 142 -2.43 4.09 8.09
N ARG A 143 -2.62 3.49 9.26
CA ARG A 143 -3.96 3.18 9.77
C ARG A 143 -4.73 4.45 10.13
N GLU A 144 -4.07 5.42 10.75
CA GLU A 144 -4.67 6.73 11.06
C GLU A 144 -5.12 7.44 9.78
N LEU A 145 -4.27 7.45 8.74
CA LEU A 145 -4.59 8.01 7.43
C LEU A 145 -5.78 7.32 6.79
N LEU A 146 -5.89 5.98 6.87
CA LEU A 146 -7.04 5.25 6.33
C LEU A 146 -8.35 5.70 6.97
N LEU A 147 -8.38 5.85 8.31
CA LEU A 147 -9.56 6.32 9.04
C LEU A 147 -9.86 7.79 8.73
N MET A 148 -8.85 8.67 8.69
CA MET A 148 -9.03 10.07 8.30
C MET A 148 -9.59 10.22 6.88
N SER A 149 -9.22 9.30 5.98
CA SER A 149 -9.68 9.29 4.58
C SER A 149 -11.15 8.94 4.46
N ARG A 150 -11.67 8.06 5.31
CA ARG A 150 -13.11 7.78 5.44
C ARG A 150 -13.89 9.06 5.73
N ASP A 151 -13.37 9.85 6.66
CA ASP A 151 -14.03 11.05 7.17
C ASP A 151 -13.75 12.28 6.30
N ARG A 152 -13.11 12.10 5.13
CA ARG A 152 -12.76 13.15 4.14
C ARG A 152 -11.98 14.31 4.75
N ARG A 153 -11.10 14.04 5.72
CA ARG A 153 -10.27 15.04 6.42
C ARG A 153 -9.04 15.44 5.59
N ILE A 154 -9.27 15.94 4.37
CA ILE A 154 -8.22 16.19 3.36
C ILE A 154 -7.12 17.12 3.89
N GLY A 155 -7.47 18.20 4.59
CA GLY A 155 -6.49 19.14 5.15
C GLY A 155 -5.53 18.47 6.14
N GLU A 156 -6.03 17.56 6.97
CA GLU A 156 -5.22 16.83 7.94
C GLU A 156 -4.36 15.76 7.28
N ILE A 157 -4.89 15.06 6.27
CA ILE A 157 -4.12 14.11 5.46
C ILE A 157 -2.92 14.81 4.83
N ASN A 158 -3.14 15.96 4.19
CA ASN A 158 -2.07 16.75 3.58
C ASN A 158 -1.05 17.23 4.61
N SER A 159 -1.51 17.66 5.79
CA SER A 159 -0.63 18.03 6.90
C SER A 159 0.23 16.86 7.37
N ARG A 160 -0.35 15.66 7.51
CA ARG A 160 0.38 14.44 7.89
C ARG A 160 1.41 14.02 6.84
N ILE A 161 1.07 14.16 5.55
CA ILE A 161 2.02 13.91 4.46
C ILE A 161 3.20 14.87 4.55
N SER A 162 2.94 16.17 4.66
CA SER A 162 3.99 17.20 4.79
C SER A 162 4.89 17.00 6.03
N GLN A 163 4.31 16.61 7.16
CA GLN A 163 5.06 16.27 8.37
C GLN A 163 5.95 15.04 8.17
N ALA A 164 5.44 14.00 7.50
CA ALA A 164 6.21 12.81 7.21
C ALA A 164 7.36 13.10 6.24
N GLU A 165 7.14 13.93 5.21
CA GLU A 165 8.20 14.39 4.29
C GLU A 165 9.30 15.15 5.04
N THR A 166 8.91 16.06 5.94
CA THR A 166 9.86 16.84 6.74
C THR A 166 10.71 15.93 7.64
N ARG A 167 10.07 14.97 8.32
CA ARG A 167 10.74 13.97 9.16
C ARG A 167 11.68 13.09 8.34
N PHE A 168 11.25 12.69 7.15
CA PHE A 168 12.08 11.89 6.25
C PHE A 168 13.33 12.66 5.84
N LEU A 169 13.16 13.88 5.31
CA LEU A 169 14.27 14.72 4.89
C LEU A 169 15.27 15.02 6.03
N SER A 170 14.79 15.24 7.26
CA SER A 170 15.67 15.47 8.40
C SER A 170 16.50 14.24 8.78
N GLN A 171 15.94 13.02 8.67
CA GLN A 171 16.69 11.78 8.87
C GLN A 171 17.84 11.63 7.86
N PHE A 172 17.60 11.91 6.58
CA PHE A 172 18.64 11.86 5.54
C PHE A 172 19.68 12.98 5.68
N ALA A 173 19.28 14.16 6.14
CA ALA A 173 20.21 15.25 6.43
C ALA A 173 21.16 14.91 7.59
N CYS A 174 20.64 14.33 8.69
CA CYS A 174 21.46 13.88 9.82
C CYS A 174 22.40 12.72 9.46
N GLN A 175 21.96 11.78 8.62
CA GLN A 175 22.82 10.68 8.17
C GLN A 175 24.06 11.15 7.38
N ARG A 176 23.96 12.27 6.65
CA ARG A 176 25.14 12.88 5.99
C ARG A 176 26.13 13.52 6.96
N GLN A 177 25.69 14.01 8.12
CA GLN A 177 26.58 14.62 9.11
C GLN A 177 27.35 13.58 9.94
N ALA A 178 26.80 12.38 10.12
CA ALA A 178 27.45 11.29 10.84
C ALA A 178 28.47 10.49 10.00
N ALA A 179 28.53 10.74 8.68
CA ALA A 179 29.41 10.05 7.74
C ALA A 179 30.63 10.90 7.31
N ILE A 180 30.90 12.00 8.02
CA ILE A 180 32.04 12.91 7.81
C ILE A 180 32.93 12.85 9.05
#